data_AF-A0A7R6JX15-F1
#
_entry.id   AF-A0A7R6JX15-F1
#
_cell.length_a   1.000
_cell.length_b   1.000
_cell.length_c   1.000
_cell.angle_alpha   90.00
_cell.angle_beta   90.00
_cell.angle_gamma   90.00
#
_symmetry.space_group_name_H-M   'P 1'
#
loop_
_entity.id
_entity.type
_entity.pdbx_description
1 polymer ?
#
loop_
_entity_poly.entity_id
_entity_poly.type
_entity_poly.pdbx_seq_one_letter_code
_entity_poly.pdbx_strand_id
1 'polypeptide(L)'
;MSFIAALLGLLRVLTGELLVGPAPLTAVAATATLVLLAGVAAGVLTTGRVLGAGAPALVRSGALRRRAFRTAFLPQRDPDARGRRRPRAPGAAPAAA
;
A
#
# COMPACT_ATOMS: atom_id res chain seq x y z
N MET A 1 6.98 22.89 -0.80
CA MET A 1 7.14 24.36 -0.71
C MET A 1 5.78 25.07 -0.64
N SER A 2 4.86 24.82 -1.57
CA SER A 2 3.51 25.42 -1.58
C SER A 2 2.65 25.11 -0.35
N PHE A 3 2.66 23.87 0.13
CA PHE A 3 1.86 23.47 1.31
C PHE A 3 2.32 24.16 2.61
N ILE A 4 3.64 24.29 2.79
CA ILE A 4 4.22 24.97 3.96
C ILE A 4 3.88 26.46 3.90
N ALA A 5 3.99 27.09 2.72
CA ALA A 5 3.60 28.49 2.54
C ALA A 5 2.10 28.72 2.83
N ALA A 6 1.23 27.82 2.39
CA ALA A 6 -0.20 27.87 2.68
C ALA A 6 -0.50 27.71 4.19
N LEU A 7 0.19 26.78 4.87
CA LEU A 7 0.04 26.56 6.31
C LEU A 7 0.51 27.79 7.11
N LEU A 8 1.64 28.38 6.73
CA LEU A 8 2.17 29.60 7.38
C LEU A 8 1.25 30.81 7.16
N GLY A 9 0.69 30.95 5.95
CA GLY A 9 -0.31 32.00 5.66
C GLY A 9 -1.58 31.83 6.50
N LEU A 10 -2.07 30.60 6.64
CA LEU A 10 -3.24 30.29 7.47
C LEU A 10 -2.99 30.55 8.96
N LEU A 11 -1.81 30.17 9.47
CA LEU A 11 -1.37 30.45 10.84
C LEU A 11 -1.31 31.96 11.11
N ARG A 12 -0.80 32.75 10.14
CA ARG A 12 -0.72 34.22 10.23
C ARG A 12 -2.11 34.85 10.36
N VAL A 13 -3.09 34.38 9.59
CA VAL A 13 -4.48 34.87 9.65
C VAL A 13 -5.14 34.49 10.98
N LEU A 14 -4.96 33.25 11.44
CA LEU A 14 -5.50 32.78 12.72
C LEU A 14 -4.91 33.52 13.93
N THR A 15 -3.63 33.86 13.92
CA THR A 15 -2.95 34.53 15.05
C THR A 15 -3.02 36.05 15.00
N GLY A 16 -3.19 36.65 13.82
CA GLY A 16 -3.29 38.10 13.65
C GLY A 16 -4.73 38.61 13.77
N GLU A 17 -5.58 38.24 12.82
CA GLU A 17 -6.94 38.81 12.69
C GLU A 17 -7.90 38.31 13.77
N LEU A 18 -7.76 37.04 14.19
CA LEU A 18 -8.68 36.43 15.15
C LEU A 18 -8.36 36.79 16.61
N LEU A 19 -7.11 37.14 16.91
CA LEU A 19 -6.62 37.36 18.28
C LEU A 19 -6.64 38.84 18.69
N VAL A 20 -6.62 39.76 17.72
CA VAL A 20 -6.44 41.21 17.95
C VAL A 20 -7.72 42.02 17.70
N GLY A 21 -8.73 41.49 17.01
CA GLY A 21 -9.98 42.21 16.70
C GLY A 21 -11.25 41.37 16.83
N PRO A 22 -12.44 42.00 16.92
CA PRO A 22 -13.71 41.30 16.93
C PRO A 22 -13.97 40.69 15.54
N ALA A 23 -13.50 39.46 15.33
CA ALA A 23 -13.72 38.74 14.09
C ALA A 23 -15.18 38.26 13.99
N PRO A 24 -15.84 38.44 12.84
CA PRO A 24 -17.19 37.91 12.65
C PRO A 24 -17.16 36.37 12.72
N LEU A 25 -18.16 35.76 13.36
CA LEU A 25 -18.26 34.30 13.53
C LEU A 25 -18.13 33.54 12.19
N THR A 26 -18.54 34.15 11.08
CA THR A 26 -18.39 33.60 9.72
C THR A 26 -16.94 33.49 9.27
N ALA A 27 -16.06 34.42 9.66
CA ALA A 27 -14.62 34.35 9.36
C ALA A 27 -13.93 33.26 10.20
N VAL A 28 -14.33 33.11 11.47
CA VAL A 28 -13.88 32.01 12.33
C VAL A 28 -14.31 30.66 11.74
N ALA A 29 -15.58 30.55 11.33
CA ALA A 29 -16.09 29.34 10.71
C ALA A 29 -15.33 29.01 9.42
N ALA A 30 -15.17 29.98 8.51
CA ALA A 30 -14.46 29.76 7.24
C ALA A 30 -12.99 29.34 7.43
N THR A 31 -12.29 29.94 8.40
CA THR A 31 -10.90 29.54 8.72
C THR A 31 -10.84 28.14 9.30
N ALA A 32 -11.76 27.78 10.20
CA ALA A 32 -11.85 26.41 10.72
C ALA A 32 -12.10 25.38 9.61
N THR A 33 -12.99 25.67 8.65
CA THR A 33 -13.25 24.77 7.52
C THR A 33 -12.01 24.61 6.63
N LEU A 34 -11.28 25.71 6.36
CA LEU A 34 -10.05 25.67 5.58
C LEU A 34 -8.96 24.84 6.28
N VAL A 35 -8.80 24.97 7.60
CA VAL A 35 -7.86 24.15 8.38
C VAL A 35 -8.21 22.67 8.27
N LEU A 36 -9.50 22.32 8.43
CA LEU A 36 -9.95 20.93 8.33
C LEU A 36 -9.69 20.36 6.93
N LEU A 37 -10.04 21.10 5.87
CA LEU A 37 -9.80 20.68 4.49
C LEU A 37 -8.31 20.50 4.19
N ALA A 38 -7.46 21.42 4.67
CA ALA A 38 -6.02 21.32 4.52
C ALA A 38 -5.45 20.09 5.25
N GLY A 39 -5.93 19.80 6.46
CA GLY A 39 -5.57 18.62 7.23
C GLY A 39 -5.94 17.32 6.52
N VAL A 40 -7.17 17.24 5.99
CA VAL A 40 -7.64 16.07 5.20
C VAL A 40 -6.79 15.90 3.94
N ALA A 41 -6.56 16.96 3.17
CA ALA A 41 -5.75 16.88 1.96
C ALA A 41 -4.32 16.42 2.25
N ALA A 42 -3.70 16.92 3.32
CA ALA A 42 -2.39 16.49 3.76
C ALA A 42 -2.37 15.00 4.14
N GLY A 43 -3.36 14.55 4.93
CA GLY A 43 -3.51 13.15 5.32
C GLY A 43 -3.67 12.21 4.12
N VAL A 44 -4.49 12.59 3.14
CA VAL A 44 -4.69 11.81 1.91
C VAL A 44 -3.39 11.74 1.08
N LEU A 45 -2.67 12.86 0.96
CA LEU A 45 -1.40 12.87 0.23
C LEU A 45 -0.30 12.06 0.92
N THR A 46 -0.19 12.12 2.24
CA THR A 46 0.82 11.35 2.99
C THR A 46 0.50 9.87 2.96
N THR A 47 -0.74 9.48 3.23
CA THR A 47 -1.19 8.08 3.13
C THR A 47 -1.02 7.53 1.72
N GLY A 48 -1.42 8.29 0.68
CA GLY A 48 -1.22 7.92 -0.71
C GLY A 48 0.26 7.73 -1.06
N ARG A 49 1.17 8.56 -0.53
CA ARG A 49 2.61 8.38 -0.71
C ARG A 49 3.15 7.16 0.02
N VAL A 50 2.76 6.94 1.27
CA VAL A 50 3.23 5.80 2.08
C VAL A 50 2.77 4.48 1.44
N LEU A 51 1.49 4.39 1.07
CA LEU A 51 0.92 3.22 0.43
C LEU A 51 1.45 3.03 -1.00
N GLY A 52 1.59 4.13 -1.75
CA GLY A 52 2.07 4.12 -3.13
C GLY A 52 3.56 3.80 -3.27
N ALA A 53 4.41 4.24 -2.34
CA ALA A 53 5.85 4.02 -2.38
C ALA A 53 6.22 2.52 -2.39
N GLY A 54 5.45 1.69 -1.68
CA GLY A 54 5.65 0.25 -1.65
C GLY A 54 5.04 -0.50 -2.84
N ALA A 55 4.11 0.11 -3.59
CA ALA A 55 3.29 -0.59 -4.56
C ALA A 55 4.11 -1.29 -5.67
N PRO A 56 5.12 -0.66 -6.32
CA PRO A 56 5.91 -1.34 -7.35
C PRO A 56 6.69 -2.56 -6.82
N ALA A 57 7.25 -2.45 -5.61
CA ALA A 57 8.00 -3.53 -4.97
C ALA A 57 7.08 -4.70 -4.54
N LEU A 58 5.89 -4.39 -4.02
CA LEU A 58 4.88 -5.39 -3.65
C LEU A 58 4.34 -6.12 -4.89
N VAL A 59 4.09 -5.40 -5.99
CA VAL A 59 3.69 -6.01 -7.27
C VAL A 59 4.78 -6.93 -7.81
N ARG A 60 6.04 -6.47 -7.82
CA ARG A 60 7.19 -7.26 -8.28
C ARG A 60 7.40 -8.52 -7.44
N SER A 61 7.42 -8.39 -6.12
CA SER A 61 7.60 -9.53 -5.21
C SER A 61 6.45 -10.54 -5.33
N GLY A 62 5.21 -10.08 -5.46
CA GLY A 62 4.05 -10.93 -5.74
C GLY A 62 4.16 -11.65 -7.08
N ALA A 63 4.61 -10.95 -8.14
CA ALA A 63 4.82 -11.55 -9.46
C ALA A 63 5.91 -12.62 -9.45
N LEU A 64 7.05 -12.35 -8.81
CA LEU A 64 8.14 -13.31 -8.65
C LEU A 64 7.69 -14.54 -7.84
N ARG A 65 6.93 -14.34 -6.76
CA ARG A 65 6.39 -15.44 -5.96
C ARG A 65 5.44 -16.33 -6.77
N ARG A 66 4.54 -15.72 -7.56
CA ARG A 66 3.66 -16.47 -8.47
C ARG A 66 4.44 -17.25 -9.52
N ARG A 67 5.49 -16.65 -10.10
CA ARG A 67 6.38 -17.34 -11.05
C ARG A 67 7.08 -18.52 -10.38
N ALA A 68 7.62 -18.32 -9.18
CA ALA A 68 8.29 -19.36 -8.41
C ALA A 68 7.35 -20.54 -8.11
N PHE A 69 6.10 -20.32 -7.71
CA PHE A 69 5.14 -21.40 -7.51
C PHE A 69 4.83 -22.19 -8.79
N ARG A 70 4.76 -21.51 -9.95
CA ARG A 70 4.52 -22.18 -11.24
C ARG A 70 5.74 -22.95 -11.75
N THR A 71 6.95 -22.54 -11.36
CA THR A 71 8.21 -23.18 -11.78
C THR A 71 8.91 -23.91 -10.63
N ALA A 72 8.22 -24.16 -9.51
CA ALA A 72 8.79 -24.81 -8.33
C ALA A 72 9.18 -26.27 -8.60
N PHE A 73 8.63 -26.84 -9.68
CA PHE A 73 9.01 -28.15 -10.17
C PHE A 73 10.14 -27.97 -11.18
N LEU A 74 11.36 -28.33 -10.77
CA LEU A 74 12.38 -28.68 -11.74
C LEU A 74 11.84 -29.85 -12.58
N PRO A 75 11.89 -29.80 -13.92
CA PRO A 75 11.66 -30.97 -14.74
C PRO A 75 12.58 -32.07 -14.21
N GLN A 76 11.98 -33.15 -13.72
CA GLN A 76 12.72 -34.29 -13.20
C GLN A 76 13.53 -34.84 -14.39
N ARG A 77 14.85 -34.57 -14.43
CA ARG A 77 15.70 -34.91 -15.58
C ARG A 77 15.82 -36.42 -15.78
N ASP A 78 15.69 -37.17 -14.69
CA ASP A 78 15.70 -38.61 -14.68
C ASP A 78 14.63 -39.12 -13.69
N PRO A 79 13.47 -39.58 -14.19
CA PRO A 79 12.44 -40.18 -13.34
C PRO A 79 12.88 -41.50 -12.69
N ASP A 80 14.02 -42.07 -13.11
CA ASP A 80 14.57 -43.34 -12.63
C ASP A 80 15.85 -43.17 -11.77
N ALA A 81 16.21 -41.94 -11.40
CA ALA A 81 17.37 -41.67 -10.55
C ALA A 81 17.28 -42.43 -9.21
N ARG A 82 18.40 -43.06 -8.80
CA ARG A 82 18.49 -43.87 -7.57
C ARG A 82 17.99 -43.07 -6.36
N GLY A 83 16.95 -43.57 -5.69
CA GLY A 83 16.30 -42.91 -4.55
C GLY A 83 14.99 -42.18 -4.88
N ARG A 84 14.60 -42.09 -6.16
CA ARG A 84 13.28 -41.59 -6.58
C ARG A 84 12.55 -42.65 -7.39
N ARG A 85 11.77 -43.50 -6.71
CA ARG A 85 10.87 -44.44 -7.37
C ARG A 85 9.83 -43.67 -8.20
N ARG A 86 9.56 -44.11 -9.43
CA ARG A 86 8.45 -43.59 -10.25
C ARG A 86 7.17 -43.55 -9.40
N PRO A 87 6.36 -42.48 -9.46
CA PRO A 87 5.03 -42.48 -8.89
C PRO A 87 4.26 -43.68 -9.45
N ARG A 88 3.94 -44.66 -8.61
CA ARG A 88 3.06 -45.76 -9.01
C ARG A 88 1.69 -45.15 -9.27
N ALA A 89 1.05 -45.55 -10.37
CA ALA A 89 -0.32 -45.13 -10.66
C ALA A 89 -1.18 -45.31 -9.39
N PRO A 90 -1.99 -44.30 -9.01
CA PRO A 90 -2.93 -44.46 -7.91
C PRO A 90 -3.84 -45.65 -8.24
N GLY A 91 -3.74 -46.75 -7.49
CA GLY A 91 -4.66 -47.88 -7.62
C GLY A 91 -4.23 -49.06 -8.52
N ALA A 92 -2.97 -49.50 -8.47
CA ALA A 92 -2.73 -50.93 -8.75
C ALA A 92 -3.29 -51.74 -7.57
N ALA A 93 -4.59 -52.01 -7.59
CA ALA A 93 -5.18 -52.99 -6.69
C ALA A 93 -4.44 -54.33 -6.85
N PRO A 94 -4.17 -55.07 -5.77
CA PRO A 94 -3.53 -56.38 -5.90
C PRO A 94 -4.37 -57.25 -6.83
N ALA A 95 -3.74 -57.85 -7.85
CA ALA A 95 -4.39 -58.86 -8.67
C ALA A 95 -4.82 -59.99 -7.74
N ALA A 96 -6.14 -60.22 -7.64
CA ALA A 96 -6.69 -61.32 -6.86
C ALA A 96 -6.07 -62.64 -7.34
N ALA A 97 -5.70 -63.49 -6.38
CA ALA A 97 -5.14 -64.82 -6.59
C ALA A 97 -6.23 -65.83 -6.97
#